data_AF-A0A1A8XJA2-F1
#
_entry.id   AF-A0A1A8XJA2-F1
#
_cell.length_a   1.000
_cell.length_b   1.000
_cell.length_c   1.000
_cell.angle_alpha   90.00
_cell.angle_beta   90.00
_cell.angle_gamma   90.00
#
_symmetry.space_group_name_H-M   'P 1'
#
loop_
_entity.id
_entity.type
_entity.pdbx_description
1 polymer ?
#
loop_
_entity_poly.entity_id
_entity_poly.type
_entity_poly.pdbx_seq_one_letter_code
_entity_poly.pdbx_strand_id
1 'polypeptide(L)'
;MLAPMSTTTFDTFKFVDRLEKAGLSREQAAAIAEAQKESLSEALDATLATKADAVRLETRIDGLETRLQNRIETLELRLTVKLGAFIAAAAGVIIAVLRLPH
;
A
#
# COMPACT_ATOMS: atom_id res chain seq x y z
N MET A 1 -11.08 7.89 -10.84
CA MET A 1 -11.13 9.25 -10.27
C MET A 1 -11.35 9.10 -8.77
N LEU A 2 -10.35 9.42 -7.95
CA LEU A 2 -10.51 9.52 -6.49
C LEU A 2 -11.27 10.81 -6.19
N ALA A 3 -12.37 10.72 -5.43
CA ALA A 3 -13.13 11.89 -5.01
C ALA A 3 -12.23 12.88 -4.25
N PRO A 4 -12.40 14.21 -4.41
CA PRO A 4 -11.69 15.17 -3.59
C PRO A 4 -12.10 14.92 -2.14
N MET A 5 -11.11 14.53 -1.34
CA MET A 5 -11.26 14.28 0.08
C MET A 5 -11.59 15.60 0.75
N SER A 6 -12.82 15.77 1.24
CA SER A 6 -13.17 16.91 2.08
C SER A 6 -12.45 16.73 3.41
N THR A 7 -11.24 17.29 3.52
CA THR A 7 -10.65 17.58 4.82
C THR A 7 -11.55 18.63 5.44
N THR A 8 -12.48 18.21 6.31
CA THR A 8 -13.35 19.12 7.02
C THR A 8 -12.49 19.93 7.98
N THR A 9 -11.93 21.04 7.51
CA THR A 9 -11.17 21.98 8.36
C THR A 9 -12.07 22.44 9.50
N PHE A 10 -11.56 22.40 10.72
CA PHE A 10 -12.29 22.93 11.88
C PHE A 10 -12.45 24.44 11.73
N ASP A 11 -13.68 24.90 11.50
CA ASP A 11 -14.02 26.31 11.35
C ASP A 11 -14.25 26.93 12.73
N THR A 12 -13.16 27.39 13.35
CA THR A 12 -13.16 28.02 14.68
C THR A 12 -14.18 29.17 14.75
N PHE A 13 -14.33 29.95 13.67
CA PHE A 13 -15.24 31.09 13.66
C PHE A 13 -16.71 30.67 13.71
N LYS A 14 -17.12 29.70 12.87
CA LYS A 14 -18.49 29.15 12.94
C LYS A 14 -18.76 28.43 14.27
N PHE A 15 -17.74 27.84 14.88
CA PHE A 15 -17.87 27.17 16.16
C PHE A 15 -18.07 28.18 17.31
N VAL A 16 -17.29 29.26 17.34
CA VAL A 16 -17.48 30.37 18.28
C VAL A 16 -18.86 31.00 18.13
N ASP A 17 -19.29 31.32 16.91
CA ASP A 17 -20.62 31.90 16.63
C ASP A 17 -21.77 31.00 17.12
N ARG A 18 -21.61 29.67 17.01
CA ARG A 18 -22.58 28.71 17.58
C ARG A 18 -22.62 28.74 19.10
N LEU A 19 -21.48 28.83 19.76
CA LEU A 19 -21.40 28.90 21.21
C LEU A 19 -21.97 30.22 21.74
N GLU A 20 -21.71 31.35 21.06
CA GLU A 20 -22.31 32.64 21.37
C GLU A 20 -23.84 32.60 21.23
N LYS A 21 -24.36 32.01 20.14
CA LYS A 21 -25.81 31.81 19.94
C LYS A 21 -26.44 30.88 20.99
N ALA A 22 -25.65 30.00 21.61
CA ALA A 22 -26.08 29.15 22.72
C ALA A 22 -26.00 29.85 24.09
N GLY A 23 -25.58 31.12 24.12
CA GLY A 23 -25.56 31.95 25.34
C GLY A 23 -24.20 32.02 26.05
N LEU A 24 -23.13 31.49 25.46
CA LEU A 24 -21.77 31.66 26.01
C LEU A 24 -21.23 33.05 25.68
N SER A 25 -20.39 33.61 26.55
CA SER A 25 -19.66 34.83 26.21
C SER A 25 -18.66 34.58 25.10
N ARG A 26 -18.31 35.61 24.33
CA ARG A 26 -17.33 35.51 23.25
C ARG A 26 -15.98 34.95 23.71
N GLU A 27 -15.53 35.36 24.88
CA GLU A 27 -14.27 34.90 25.48
C GLU A 27 -14.33 33.41 25.83
N GLN A 28 -15.44 32.94 26.42
CA GLN A 28 -15.64 31.52 26.73
C GLN A 28 -15.75 30.69 25.46
N ALA A 29 -16.52 31.17 24.48
CA ALA A 29 -16.68 30.54 23.18
C ALA A 29 -15.33 30.39 22.45
N ALA A 30 -14.52 31.44 22.44
CA ALA A 30 -13.18 31.43 21.84
C ALA A 30 -12.23 30.48 22.58
N ALA A 31 -12.23 30.49 23.92
CA ALA A 31 -11.38 29.59 24.71
C ALA A 31 -11.73 28.11 24.48
N ILE A 32 -13.01 27.77 24.41
CA ILE A 32 -13.47 26.40 24.13
C ILE A 32 -13.13 26.01 22.70
N ALA A 33 -13.30 26.93 21.73
CA ALA A 33 -12.98 26.67 20.34
C ALA A 33 -11.49 26.37 20.13
N GLU A 34 -10.61 27.10 20.81
CA GLU A 34 -9.17 26.88 20.70
C GLU A 34 -8.74 25.58 21.38
N ALA A 35 -9.21 25.33 22.61
CA ALA A 35 -8.91 24.08 23.32
C ALA A 35 -9.40 22.83 22.56
N GLN A 36 -10.57 22.91 21.94
CA GLN A 36 -11.12 21.81 21.16
C GLN A 36 -10.39 21.61 19.83
N LYS A 37 -9.95 22.70 19.19
CA LYS A 37 -9.11 22.65 17.99
C LYS A 37 -7.75 22.02 18.28
N GLU A 38 -7.11 22.39 19.39
CA GLU A 38 -5.82 21.83 19.82
C GLU A 38 -5.95 20.34 20.11
N SER A 39 -6.93 19.94 20.93
CA SER A 39 -7.19 18.53 21.24
C SER A 39 -7.52 17.70 19.99
N LEU A 40 -8.30 18.25 19.05
CA LEU A 40 -8.63 17.56 17.82
C LEU A 40 -7.41 17.45 16.90
N SER A 41 -6.56 18.47 16.83
CA SER A 41 -5.31 18.43 16.07
C SER A 41 -4.38 17.34 16.58
N GLU A 42 -4.16 17.28 17.90
CA GLU A 42 -3.33 16.24 18.51
C GLU A 42 -3.91 14.83 18.29
N ALA A 43 -5.23 14.66 18.43
CA ALA A 43 -5.88 13.38 18.23
C ALA A 43 -5.84 12.90 16.77
N LEU A 44 -6.00 13.81 15.81
CA LEU A 44 -5.94 13.49 14.38
C LEU A 44 -4.52 13.12 13.95
N ASP A 45 -3.51 13.83 14.44
CA ASP A 45 -2.10 13.53 14.17
C ASP A 45 -1.66 12.18 14.77
N ALA A 46 -2.21 11.80 15.93
CA ALA A 46 -1.85 10.56 16.62
C ALA A 46 -2.54 9.29 16.09
N THR A 47 -3.75 9.41 15.53
CA THR A 47 -4.63 8.24 15.31
C THR A 47 -4.85 7.88 13.85
N LEU A 48 -4.60 8.81 12.91
CA LEU A 48 -4.85 8.56 11.50
C LEU A 48 -3.59 7.98 10.86
N ALA A 49 -3.67 6.70 10.45
CA ALA A 49 -2.74 6.19 9.43
C ALA A 49 -2.78 7.18 8.26
N THR A 50 -1.65 7.84 8.02
CA THR A 50 -1.63 8.97 7.12
C THR A 50 -1.86 8.45 5.70
N LYS A 51 -2.35 9.29 4.80
CA LYS A 51 -2.36 8.95 3.36
C LYS A 51 -0.98 8.49 2.88
N ALA A 52 0.08 9.01 3.46
CA ALA A 52 1.45 8.61 3.14
C ALA A 52 1.71 7.14 3.49
N ASP A 53 1.13 6.64 4.59
CA ASP A 53 1.24 5.22 4.96
C ASP A 53 0.49 4.33 3.98
N ALA A 54 -0.70 4.73 3.53
CA ALA A 54 -1.45 4.01 2.50
C ALA A 54 -0.68 3.94 1.17
N VAL A 55 -0.18 5.07 0.68
CA VAL A 55 0.65 5.14 -0.55
C VAL A 55 1.93 4.30 -0.40
N ARG A 56 2.54 4.31 0.78
CA ARG A 56 3.72 3.49 1.07
C ARG A 56 3.39 1.99 1.05
N LEU A 57 2.21 1.60 1.53
CA LEU A 57 1.75 0.21 1.45
C LEU A 57 1.45 -0.22 0.02
N GLU A 58 0.77 0.61 -0.78
CA GLU A 58 0.53 0.37 -2.21
C GLU A 58 1.84 0.13 -2.95
N THR A 59 2.82 1.04 -2.77
CA THR A 59 4.15 0.90 -3.39
C THR A 59 4.87 -0.39 -2.99
N ARG A 60 4.72 -0.81 -1.73
CA ARG A 60 5.30 -2.08 -1.24
C ARG A 60 4.61 -3.28 -1.86
N ILE A 61 3.30 -3.23 -2.06
CA ILE A 61 2.51 -4.30 -2.69
C ILE A 61 2.92 -4.44 -4.16
N ASP A 62 2.98 -3.34 -4.92
CA ASP A 62 3.40 -3.35 -6.33
C ASP A 62 4.82 -3.92 -6.50
N GLY A 63 5.72 -3.55 -5.58
CA GLY A 63 7.07 -4.08 -5.54
C GLY A 63 7.14 -5.58 -5.24
N LEU A 64 6.23 -6.10 -4.41
CA LEU A 64 6.13 -7.53 -4.13
C LEU A 64 5.54 -8.30 -5.32
N GLU A 65 4.51 -7.76 -5.96
CA GLU A 65 3.91 -8.35 -7.15
C GLU A 65 4.93 -8.51 -8.27
N THR A 66 5.66 -7.43 -8.57
CA THR A 66 6.73 -7.44 -9.58
C THR A 66 7.81 -8.48 -9.28
N ARG A 67 8.22 -8.60 -8.00
CA ARG A 67 9.22 -9.60 -7.59
C ARG A 67 8.71 -11.03 -7.72
N LEU A 68 7.42 -11.26 -7.43
CA LEU A 68 6.81 -12.57 -7.58
C LEU A 68 6.70 -12.97 -9.04
N GLN A 69 6.27 -12.06 -9.92
CA GLN A 69 6.21 -12.29 -11.37
C GLN A 69 7.60 -12.67 -11.92
N ASN A 70 8.62 -11.87 -11.65
CA ASN A 70 9.99 -12.16 -12.07
C ASN A 70 10.52 -13.51 -11.57
N ARG A 71 10.18 -13.88 -10.33
CA ARG A 71 10.56 -15.18 -9.75
C ARG A 71 9.86 -16.34 -10.45
N ILE A 72 8.57 -16.20 -10.76
CA ILE A 72 7.80 -17.22 -11.47
C ILE A 72 8.39 -17.43 -12.88
N GLU A 73 8.61 -16.36 -13.64
CA GLU A 73 9.23 -16.43 -14.98
C GLU A 73 10.62 -17.09 -14.94
N THR A 74 11.45 -16.71 -13.96
CA THR A 74 12.77 -17.31 -13.79
C THR A 74 12.68 -18.81 -13.47
N LEU A 75 11.70 -19.22 -12.67
CA LEU A 75 11.47 -20.62 -12.34
C LEU A 75 10.97 -21.39 -13.57
N GLU A 76 10.02 -20.84 -14.33
CA GLU A 76 9.53 -21.43 -15.57
C GLU A 76 10.66 -21.64 -16.59
N LEU A 77 11.51 -20.63 -16.80
CA LEU A 77 12.66 -20.75 -17.70
C LEU A 77 13.63 -21.84 -17.24
N ARG A 78 13.99 -21.84 -15.95
CA ARG A 78 14.92 -22.85 -15.39
C ARG A 78 14.35 -24.25 -15.48
N LEU A 79 13.05 -24.43 -15.24
CA LEU A 79 12.39 -25.71 -15.39
C LEU A 79 12.38 -26.16 -16.85
N THR A 80 12.03 -25.26 -17.77
CA THR A 80 12.04 -25.54 -19.22
C THR A 80 13.42 -25.97 -19.70
N VAL A 81 14.47 -25.24 -19.32
CA VAL A 81 15.86 -25.58 -19.67
C VAL A 81 16.27 -26.92 -19.06
N LYS A 82 15.97 -27.17 -17.78
CA LYS A 82 16.28 -28.44 -17.11
C LYS A 82 15.55 -29.61 -17.76
N LEU A 83 14.26 -29.47 -18.06
CA LEU A 83 13.46 -30.47 -18.74
C LEU A 83 14.02 -30.76 -20.14
N GLY A 84 14.33 -29.73 -20.92
CA GLY A 84 14.98 -29.88 -22.23
C GLY A 84 16.32 -30.61 -22.14
N ALA A 85 17.15 -30.28 -21.15
CA ALA A 85 18.42 -30.96 -20.91
C ALA A 85 18.22 -32.44 -20.53
N PHE A 86 17.24 -32.76 -19.68
CA PHE A 86 16.93 -34.14 -19.33
C PHE A 86 16.43 -34.95 -20.53
N ILE A 87 15.55 -34.37 -21.35
CA ILE A 87 15.04 -35.01 -22.57
C ILE A 87 16.19 -35.26 -23.56
N ALA A 88 17.06 -34.27 -23.79
CA ALA A 88 18.21 -34.41 -24.68
C ALA A 88 19.20 -35.48 -24.17
N ALA A 89 19.47 -35.50 -22.86
CA ALA A 89 20.33 -36.51 -22.25
C ALA A 89 19.73 -37.92 -22.42
N ALA A 90 18.43 -38.09 -22.14
CA ALA A 90 17.75 -39.37 -22.30
C ALA A 90 17.78 -39.85 -23.76
N ALA A 91 17.50 -38.96 -24.72
CA ALA A 91 17.57 -39.27 -26.15
C ALA A 91 19.00 -39.67 -26.58
N GLY A 92 20.02 -38.94 -26.09
CA GLY A 92 21.42 -39.25 -26.36
C GLY A 92 21.84 -40.63 -25.87
N VAL A 93 21.40 -41.02 -24.65
CA VAL A 93 21.65 -42.37 -24.10
C VAL A 93 21.01 -43.44 -24.98
N ILE A 94 19.75 -43.26 -25.40
CA ILE A 94 19.06 -44.22 -26.26
C ILE A 94 19.80 -44.39 -27.60
N ILE A 95 20.19 -43.28 -28.23
CA ILE A 95 20.94 -43.30 -29.51
C ILE A 95 22.28 -44.02 -29.35
N ALA A 96 23.00 -43.77 -28.25
CA ALA A 96 24.28 -44.41 -27.98
C ALA A 96 24.12 -45.93 -27.87
N VAL A 97 23.11 -46.42 -27.13
CA VAL A 97 22.82 -47.86 -26.99
C VAL A 97 22.49 -48.51 -28.32
N LEU A 98 21.66 -47.87 -29.15
CA LEU A 98 21.26 -48.41 -30.46
C LEU A 98 22.40 -48.45 -31.49
N ARG A 99 23.45 -47.65 -31.30
CA ARG A 99 24.58 -47.56 -32.24
C ARG A 99 25.81 -48.36 -31.79
N LEU A 100 25.72 -49.15 -30.71
CA LEU A 100 26.78 -50.10 -30.39
C LEU A 100 26.87 -51.15 -31.52
N PRO A 101 28.02 -51.29 -32.20
CA PRO A 101 28.23 -52.41 -33.10
C PRO A 101 28.22 -53.70 -32.27
N HIS A 102 27.33 -54.63 -32.63
CA HIS A 102 27.34 -56.00 -32.13
C HIS A 102 28.50 -56.79 -32.72
#